data_AF-A0A9Q4KW49-F1
#
_entry.id   AF-A0A9Q4KW49-F1
#
_cell.length_a   1.000
_cell.length_b   1.000
_cell.length_c   1.000
_cell.angle_alpha   90.00
_cell.angle_beta   90.00
_cell.angle_gamma   90.00
#
_symmetry.space_group_name_H-M   'P 1'
#
loop_
_entity.id
_entity.type
_entity.pdbx_description
1 polymer ?
#
loop_
_entity_poly.entity_id
_entity_poly.type
_entity_poly.pdbx_seq_one_letter_code
_entity_poly.pdbx_strand_id
1 'polypeptide(L)'
;MQTEPGTLALGRRGILSLSIVEETYYLTRDDIHTLLFYGQSVPLIRTEETVHPDGAILVTSVIDGHIAVNVSGRAVLVATRAGHFSIPFVSFQQVARGEAVSAPIFPAMPDVTGGFV
;
A
#
# COMPACT_ATOMS: atom_id res chain seq x y z
N MET A 1 2.62 -23.89 5.83
CA MET A 1 2.05 -22.67 6.42
C MET A 1 1.88 -21.68 5.29
N GLN A 2 0.67 -21.21 5.01
CA GLN A 2 0.46 -20.21 3.97
C GLN A 2 0.97 -18.88 4.53
N THR A 3 2.08 -18.38 4.00
CA THR A 3 2.58 -17.04 4.35
C THR A 3 1.50 -16.04 3.94
N GLU A 4 1.03 -15.22 4.87
CA GLU A 4 0.07 -14.17 4.48
C GLU A 4 0.74 -13.26 3.44
N PRO A 5 0.06 -12.94 2.32
CA PRO A 5 0.68 -12.25 1.16
C PRO A 5 1.18 -10.84 1.51
N GLY A 6 0.58 -10.22 2.52
CA GLY A 6 1.01 -8.95 3.09
C GLY A 6 0.05 -8.44 4.16
N THR A 7 0.39 -7.31 4.76
CA THR A 7 -0.38 -6.67 5.84
C THR A 7 -0.43 -5.16 5.63
N LEU A 8 -1.63 -4.59 5.73
CA LEU A 8 -1.85 -3.16 5.91
C LEU A 8 -1.90 -2.86 7.40
N ALA A 9 -1.19 -1.83 7.86
CA ALA A 9 -1.22 -1.41 9.25
C ALA A 9 -1.20 0.11 9.39
N LEU A 10 -1.78 0.61 10.49
CA LEU A 10 -1.69 2.01 10.87
C LEU A 10 -0.43 2.27 11.69
N GLY A 11 0.49 3.02 11.10
CA GLY A 11 1.72 3.47 11.74
C GLY A 11 1.55 4.74 12.57
N ARG A 12 2.66 5.21 13.11
CA ARG A 12 2.69 6.48 13.89
C ARG A 12 2.31 7.65 12.99
N ARG A 13 1.69 8.68 13.59
CA ARG A 13 1.28 9.94 12.93
C ARG A 13 0.24 9.76 11.81
N GLY A 14 -0.43 8.61 11.74
CA GLY A 14 -1.47 8.35 10.75
C GLY A 14 -0.95 7.97 9.36
N ILE A 15 0.31 7.53 9.28
CA ILE A 15 0.88 6.96 8.05
C ILE A 15 0.43 5.50 7.97
N LEU A 16 -0.10 5.08 6.83
CA LEU A 16 -0.35 3.66 6.58
C LEU A 16 0.91 3.00 6.02
N SER A 17 1.20 1.80 6.49
CA SER A 17 2.25 0.94 5.95
C SER A 17 1.63 -0.30 5.30
N LEU A 18 2.11 -0.65 4.12
CA LEU A 18 1.78 -1.89 3.42
C LEU A 18 3.04 -2.76 3.38
N SER A 19 3.07 -3.84 4.14
CA SER A 19 4.15 -4.83 4.10
C SER A 19 3.74 -5.95 3.15
N ILE A 20 4.46 -6.11 2.04
CA ILE A 20 4.16 -7.07 0.97
C ILE A 20 5.46 -7.79 0.61
N VAL A 21 5.47 -9.12 0.77
CA VAL A 21 6.69 -9.93 0.61
C VAL A 21 7.80 -9.40 1.54
N GLU A 22 8.88 -8.85 1.00
CA GLU A 22 10.02 -8.29 1.76
C GLU A 22 10.03 -6.75 1.74
N GLU A 23 9.03 -6.13 1.12
CA GLU A 23 8.98 -4.69 0.86
C GLU A 23 7.94 -4.00 1.74
N THR A 24 8.25 -2.78 2.19
CA THR A 24 7.29 -1.94 2.92
C THR A 24 7.06 -0.63 2.19
N TYR A 25 5.80 -0.35 1.88
CA TYR A 25 5.34 0.86 1.22
C TYR A 25 4.57 1.74 2.21
N TYR A 26 4.50 3.03 1.93
CA TYR A 26 3.88 4.02 2.81
C TYR A 26 2.89 4.91 2.06
N LEU A 27 1.84 5.29 2.77
CA LEU A 27 0.89 6.33 2.37
C LEU A 27 0.79 7.38 3.46
N THR A 28 0.93 8.64 3.06
CA THR A 28 0.73 9.77 3.96
C THR A 28 -0.76 9.98 4.22
N ARG A 29 -1.08 10.82 5.21
CA ARG A 29 -2.46 11.22 5.49
C ARG A 29 -3.13 11.88 4.28
N ASP A 30 -2.39 12.67 3.52
CA ASP A 30 -2.90 13.39 2.36
C ASP A 30 -3.17 12.42 1.20
N ASP A 31 -2.32 11.40 1.03
CA ASP A 31 -2.56 10.32 0.06
C ASP A 31 -3.81 9.51 0.43
N ILE A 32 -3.96 9.16 1.71
CA ILE A 32 -5.14 8.45 2.23
C ILE A 32 -6.40 9.29 2.01
N HIS A 33 -6.34 10.59 2.29
CA HIS A 33 -7.45 11.49 2.03
C HIS A 33 -7.79 11.55 0.54
N THR A 34 -6.78 11.68 -0.31
CA THR A 34 -6.94 11.72 -1.76
C THR A 34 -7.59 10.45 -2.31
N LEU A 35 -7.11 9.30 -1.85
CA LEU A 35 -7.64 8.00 -2.22
C LEU A 35 -9.09 7.80 -1.75
N LEU A 36 -9.39 8.12 -0.49
CA LEU A 36 -10.70 7.83 0.11
C LEU A 36 -11.80 8.83 -0.26
N PHE A 37 -11.46 10.11 -0.41
CA PHE A 37 -12.47 11.16 -0.65
C PHE A 37 -12.59 11.53 -2.13
N TYR A 38 -11.51 11.48 -2.89
CA TYR A 38 -11.53 11.80 -4.32
C TYR A 38 -11.49 10.57 -5.22
N GLY A 39 -11.25 9.37 -4.66
CA GLY A 39 -11.13 8.14 -5.44
C GLY A 39 -9.93 8.14 -6.40
N GLN A 40 -8.99 9.06 -6.21
CA GLN A 40 -7.84 9.23 -7.10
C GLN A 40 -6.74 8.24 -6.76
N SER A 41 -6.06 7.74 -7.79
CA SER A 41 -4.85 6.95 -7.63
C SER A 41 -3.75 7.79 -6.98
N VAL A 42 -3.01 7.20 -6.03
CA VAL A 42 -1.93 7.86 -5.30
C VAL A 42 -0.65 7.03 -5.35
N PRO A 43 0.54 7.66 -5.35
CA PRO A 43 1.80 6.94 -5.41
C PRO A 43 2.07 6.15 -4.14
N LEU A 44 2.73 4.99 -4.27
CA LEU A 44 3.28 4.26 -3.14
C LEU A 44 4.75 4.59 -2.98
N ILE A 45 5.14 4.95 -1.76
CA ILE A 45 6.53 5.30 -1.43
C ILE A 45 7.19 4.13 -0.73
N ARG A 46 8.39 3.76 -1.16
CA ARG A 46 9.27 2.82 -0.47
C ARG A 46 10.55 3.52 -0.04
N THR A 47 11.16 3.04 1.03
CA THR A 47 12.45 3.53 1.53
C THR A 47 13.56 2.57 1.14
N GLU A 48 14.65 3.09 0.59
CA GLU A 48 15.86 2.35 0.27
C GLU A 48 17.01 2.86 1.14
N GLU A 49 17.77 1.92 1.71
CA GLU A 49 18.99 2.23 2.47
C GLU A 49 20.21 1.91 1.61
N THR A 50 21.10 2.89 1.45
CA THR A 50 22.38 2.72 0.77
C THR A 50 23.51 2.95 1.77
N VAL A 51 24.38 1.95 1.92
CA VAL A 51 25.57 2.07 2.77
C VAL A 51 26.73 2.61 1.94
N HIS A 52 27.23 3.77 2.32
CA HIS A 52 28.39 4.39 1.69
C HIS A 52 29.71 3.72 2.14
N PRO A 53 30.79 3.81 1.35
CA PRO A 53 32.08 3.22 1.70
C PRO A 53 32.69 3.72 3.03
N ASP A 54 32.27 4.89 3.51
CA ASP A 54 32.67 5.48 4.79
C ASP A 54 31.81 5.01 5.98
N GLY A 55 30.82 4.14 5.72
CA GLY A 55 29.91 3.61 6.73
C GLY A 55 28.65 4.47 6.97
N ALA A 56 28.48 5.59 6.27
CA ALA A 56 27.25 6.38 6.36
C ALA A 56 26.07 5.64 5.70
N ILE A 57 24.89 5.68 6.32
CA ILE A 57 23.65 5.12 5.76
C ILE A 57 22.83 6.28 5.19
N LEU A 58 22.63 6.27 3.88
CA LEU A 58 21.71 7.17 3.19
C LEU A 58 20.36 6.48 3.02
N VAL A 59 19.32 7.13 3.55
CA VAL A 59 17.94 6.65 3.46
C VAL A 59 17.21 7.49 2.43
N THR A 60 16.78 6.88 1.31
CA THR A 60 16.11 7.57 0.20
C THR A 60 14.68 7.07 0.06
N SER A 61 13.74 7.97 -0.19
CA SER A 61 12.36 7.61 -0.53
C SER A 61 12.17 7.60 -2.04
N VAL A 62 11.63 6.51 -2.58
CA VAL A 62 11.37 6.33 -4.01
C VAL A 62 9.89 6.00 -4.25
N ILE A 63 9.35 6.46 -5.37
CA ILE A 63 8.02 6.04 -5.83
C ILE A 63 8.16 4.66 -6.45
N ASP A 64 7.41 3.70 -5.93
CA ASP A 64 7.46 2.31 -6.36
C ASP A 64 6.05 1.71 -6.40
N GLY A 65 5.31 2.13 -7.42
CA GLY A 65 3.94 1.69 -7.64
C GLY A 65 2.88 2.74 -7.29
N HIS A 66 1.63 2.31 -7.30
CA HIS A 66 0.48 3.13 -6.98
C HIS A 66 -0.64 2.31 -6.35
N ILE A 67 -1.59 3.01 -5.75
CA ILE A 67 -2.77 2.43 -5.11
C ILE A 67 -4.01 3.20 -5.56
N ALA A 68 -5.09 2.48 -5.86
CA ALA A 68 -6.34 3.05 -6.36
C ALA A 68 -7.54 2.28 -5.81
N VAL A 69 -8.69 2.93 -5.71
CA VAL A 69 -9.95 2.21 -5.45
C VAL A 69 -10.44 1.63 -6.77
N ASN A 70 -10.83 0.36 -6.79
CA ASN A 70 -11.38 -0.25 -8.00
C ASN A 70 -12.71 0.40 -8.41
N VAL A 71 -13.11 0.22 -9.67
CA VAL A 71 -14.34 0.83 -10.24
C VAL A 71 -15.60 0.49 -9.44
N SER A 72 -15.67 -0.71 -8.84
CA SER A 72 -16.81 -1.12 -8.02
C SER A 72 -16.90 -0.43 -6.66
N GLY A 73 -15.83 0.24 -6.20
CA GLY A 73 -15.74 0.81 -4.86
C GLY A 73 -15.61 -0.22 -3.73
N ARG A 74 -15.34 -1.49 -4.06
CA ARG A 74 -15.34 -2.60 -3.07
C ARG A 74 -13.95 -3.03 -2.65
N ALA A 75 -12.92 -2.69 -3.42
CA ALA A 75 -11.54 -3.04 -3.11
C ALA A 75 -10.60 -1.87 -3.42
N VAL A 76 -9.52 -1.81 -2.67
CA VAL A 76 -8.34 -1.02 -2.98
C VAL A 76 -7.34 -1.92 -3.69
N LEU A 77 -6.91 -1.52 -4.88
CA LEU A 77 -5.93 -2.21 -5.71
C LEU A 77 -4.56 -1.58 -5.50
N VAL A 78 -3.54 -2.43 -5.35
CA VAL A 78 -2.15 -2.06 -5.11
C VAL A 78 -1.33 -2.64 -6.25
N ALA A 79 -0.60 -1.80 -6.97
CA ALA A 79 0.30 -2.21 -8.05
C ALA A 79 1.72 -1.77 -7.72
N THR A 80 2.64 -2.71 -7.55
CA THR A 80 4.06 -2.46 -7.24
C THR A 80 4.95 -3.38 -8.09
N ARG A 81 6.28 -3.23 -7.98
CA ARG A 81 7.23 -4.16 -8.61
C ARG A 81 7.13 -5.58 -8.06
N ALA A 82 6.66 -5.75 -6.82
CA ALA A 82 6.45 -7.06 -6.20
C ALA A 82 5.20 -7.79 -6.74
N GLY A 83 4.31 -7.08 -7.45
CA GLY A 83 3.11 -7.65 -8.06
C GLY A 83 1.88 -6.78 -7.88
N HIS A 84 0.71 -7.40 -8.08
CA HIS A 84 -0.59 -6.78 -7.93
C HIS A 84 -1.34 -7.40 -6.76
N PHE A 85 -1.97 -6.56 -5.94
CA PHE A 85 -2.62 -6.95 -4.70
C PHE A 85 -3.94 -6.21 -4.51
N SER A 86 -4.76 -6.71 -3.60
CA SER A 86 -6.05 -6.14 -3.25
C SER A 86 -6.29 -6.16 -1.74
N ILE A 87 -7.04 -5.15 -1.27
CA ILE A 87 -7.49 -5.00 0.10
C ILE A 87 -8.98 -4.71 0.06
N PRO A 88 -9.85 -5.40 0.83
CA PRO A 88 -11.25 -5.02 0.93
C PRO A 88 -11.37 -3.56 1.38
N PHE A 89 -12.17 -2.76 0.67
CA PHE A 89 -12.25 -1.32 0.92
C PHE A 89 -12.66 -0.99 2.35
N VAL A 90 -13.60 -1.76 2.92
CA VAL A 90 -14.03 -1.63 4.32
C VAL A 90 -12.85 -1.84 5.29
N SER A 91 -12.05 -2.88 5.06
CA SER A 91 -10.88 -3.15 5.91
C SER A 91 -9.83 -2.06 5.80
N PHE A 92 -9.59 -1.53 4.59
CA PHE A 92 -8.71 -0.38 4.40
C PHE A 92 -9.20 0.83 5.19
N GLN A 93 -10.50 1.15 5.12
CA GLN A 93 -11.09 2.27 5.85
C GLN A 93 -10.96 2.11 7.37
N GLN A 94 -11.22 0.91 7.89
CA GLN A 94 -11.09 0.64 9.32
C GLN A 94 -9.66 0.87 9.82
N VAL A 95 -8.65 0.41 9.07
CA VAL A 95 -7.25 0.65 9.44
C VAL A 95 -6.89 2.13 9.28
N ALA A 96 -7.28 2.77 8.17
CA ALA A 96 -7.04 4.20 7.93
C ALA A 96 -7.65 5.12 9.00
N ARG A 97 -8.77 4.72 9.59
CA ARG A 97 -9.46 5.44 10.67
C ARG A 97 -8.95 5.08 12.06
N GLY A 98 -8.11 4.06 12.20
CA GLY A 98 -7.65 3.53 13.49
C GLY A 98 -8.71 2.72 14.24
N GLU A 99 -9.75 2.26 13.54
CA GLU A 99 -10.77 1.35 14.06
C GLU A 99 -10.28 -0.11 14.09
N ALA A 100 -9.31 -0.44 13.24
CA ALA A 100 -8.60 -1.70 13.22
C ALA A 100 -7.08 -1.46 13.27
N VAL A 101 -6.34 -2.38 13.91
CA VAL A 101 -4.88 -2.32 14.00
C VAL A 101 -4.23 -2.63 12.64
N SER A 102 -4.76 -3.63 11.95
CA SER A 102 -4.25 -4.10 10.66
C SER A 102 -5.32 -4.83 9.84
N ALA A 103 -5.02 -5.08 8.58
CA ALA A 103 -5.82 -5.89 7.67
C ALA A 103 -4.92 -6.72 6.73
N PRO A 104 -5.36 -7.92 6.30
CA PRO A 104 -4.62 -8.72 5.35
C PRO A 104 -4.63 -8.10 3.95
N ILE A 105 -3.54 -8.30 3.21
CA ILE A 105 -3.40 -7.97 1.79
C ILE A 105 -3.44 -9.28 1.00
N PHE A 106 -4.20 -9.31 -0.10
CA PHE A 106 -4.38 -10.50 -0.94
C PHE A 106 -3.75 -10.30 -2.32
N PRO A 107 -3.23 -11.34 -2.99
CA PRO A 107 -2.82 -11.24 -4.38
C PRO A 107 -4.03 -10.87 -5.22
N ALA A 108 -3.89 -9.90 -6.12
CA ALA A 108 -4.92 -9.61 -7.11
C ALA A 108 -4.83 -10.69 -8.19
N MET A 109 -5.94 -11.39 -8.44
CA MET A 109 -6.04 -12.21 -9.64
C MET A 109 -6.03 -11.26 -10.85
N PRO A 110 -5.33 -11.60 -11.95
CA PRO A 110 -5.46 -10.81 -13.17
C PRO A 110 -6.93 -10.79 -13.56
N ASP A 111 -7.55 -9.61 -13.50
CA ASP A 111 -8.92 -9.44 -13.96
C ASP A 111 -8.98 -9.88 -15.42
N VAL A 112 -9.77 -10.92 -15.70
CA VAL A 112 -10.05 -11.34 -17.08
C VAL A 112 -10.75 -10.21 -17.86
N THR A 113 -11.27 -9.17 -17.19
CA THR A 113 -11.89 -8.02 -17.86
C THR A 113 -11.95 -6.81 -16.93
N GLY A 114 -11.06 -5.83 -17.10
CA GLY A 114 -11.22 -4.50 -16.49
C GLY A 114 -9.98 -4.00 -15.77
N GLY A 115 -9.00 -3.54 -16.55
CA GLY A 115 -7.70 -3.12 -16.06
C GLY A 115 -7.71 -1.92 -15.11
N PHE A 116 -6.56 -1.73 -14.47
CA PHE A 116 -6.13 -0.48 -13.85
C PHE A 116 -6.35 0.67 -14.85
N VAL A 117 -7.42 1.42 -14.65
CA VAL A 117 -7.74 2.66 -15.39
C VAL A 117 -7.10 3.85 -14.72
#